data_AF-A0A843FCN7-F1
#
_entry.id   AF-A0A843FCN7-F1
#
_cell.length_a   1.000
_cell.length_b   1.000
_cell.length_c   1.000
_cell.angle_alpha   90.00
_cell.angle_beta   90.00
_cell.angle_gamma   90.00
#
_symmetry.space_group_name_H-M   'P 1'
#
loop_
_entity.id
_entity.type
_entity.pdbx_description
1 polymer ?
#
loop_
_entity_poly.entity_id
_entity_poly.type
_entity_poly.pdbx_seq_one_letter_code
_entity_poly.pdbx_strand_id
1 'polypeptide(L)'
;DEEDDPQAIERKDNSWLIDGRFSIEDFKYLFDIEEEMPNEVEDGYTTIAGFILSHAGKIPDTGEIFQEGKFTFEIVDMDANHIDKILVKIDEDYDKSNSENEED
;
A
#
# COMPACT_ATOMS: atom_id res chain seq x y z
N ASP A 1 14.28 -14.59 19.67
CA ASP A 1 13.38 -13.57 19.13
C ASP A 1 12.84 -14.14 17.83
N GLU A 2 11.65 -14.74 17.90
CA GLU A 2 10.91 -15.12 16.71
C GLU A 2 10.31 -13.81 16.20
N GLU A 3 10.88 -13.22 15.15
CA GLU A 3 10.17 -12.16 14.44
C GLU A 3 8.92 -12.81 13.83
N ASP A 4 7.75 -12.40 14.30
CA ASP A 4 6.47 -12.87 13.75
C ASP A 4 6.45 -12.63 12.23
N ASP A 5 5.88 -13.59 11.49
CA ASP A 5 5.67 -13.49 10.05
C ASP A 5 4.89 -12.19 9.72
N PRO A 6 5.22 -11.46 8.63
CA PRO A 6 4.52 -10.22 8.27
C PRO A 6 3.02 -10.45 8.13
N GLN A 7 2.21 -9.57 8.73
CA GLN A 7 0.76 -9.73 8.78
C GLN A 7 0.01 -8.60 8.06
N ALA A 8 -1.13 -8.94 7.49
CA ALA A 8 -2.15 -8.01 7.04
C ALA A 8 -3.44 -8.29 7.83
N ILE A 9 -3.91 -7.31 8.60
CA ILE A 9 -5.06 -7.47 9.51
C ILE A 9 -6.17 -6.52 9.08
N GLU A 10 -7.31 -7.10 8.67
CA GLU A 10 -8.53 -6.35 8.41
C GLU A 10 -9.11 -5.79 9.71
N ARG A 11 -9.52 -4.53 9.66
CA ARG A 11 -10.12 -3.79 10.77
C ARG A 11 -11.63 -3.68 10.59
N LYS A 12 -12.32 -3.29 11.67
CA LYS A 12 -13.79 -3.17 11.70
C LYS A 12 -14.35 -2.09 10.75
N ASP A 13 -13.51 -1.18 10.30
CA ASP A 13 -13.83 -0.10 9.36
C ASP A 13 -13.45 -0.46 7.92
N ASN A 14 -13.21 -1.74 7.62
CA ASN A 14 -12.75 -2.28 6.34
C ASN A 14 -11.40 -1.73 5.86
N SER A 15 -10.66 -1.04 6.74
CA SER A 15 -9.25 -0.73 6.50
C SER A 15 -8.36 -1.89 6.90
N TRP A 16 -7.13 -1.91 6.40
CA TRP A 16 -6.14 -2.93 6.68
C TRP A 16 -4.94 -2.34 7.40
N LEU A 17 -4.52 -2.96 8.50
CA LEU A 17 -3.22 -2.67 9.10
C LEU A 17 -2.22 -3.71 8.62
N ILE A 18 -1.23 -3.26 7.86
CA ILE A 18 -0.28 -4.13 7.14
C ILE A 18 1.14 -3.84 7.64
N ASP A 19 1.90 -4.91 7.90
CA ASP A 19 3.34 -4.87 8.18
C ASP A 19 4.11 -4.41 6.93
N GLY A 20 5.08 -3.51 7.07
CA GLY A 20 5.86 -2.98 5.94
C GLY A 20 6.65 -4.04 5.18
N ARG A 21 6.95 -5.17 5.81
CA ARG A 21 7.62 -6.34 5.22
C ARG A 21 6.66 -7.24 4.43
N PHE A 22 5.35 -6.96 4.46
CA PHE A 22 4.37 -7.72 3.70
C PHE A 22 4.67 -7.66 2.20
N SER A 23 4.65 -8.83 1.56
CA SER A 23 5.01 -8.99 0.14
C SER A 23 4.06 -8.18 -0.74
N ILE A 24 4.62 -7.52 -1.76
CA ILE A 24 3.79 -6.84 -2.77
C ILE A 24 2.98 -7.85 -3.58
N GLU A 25 3.50 -9.06 -3.80
CA GLU A 25 2.76 -10.13 -4.47
C GLU A 25 1.55 -10.58 -3.63
N ASP A 26 1.75 -10.74 -2.32
CA ASP A 26 0.65 -11.11 -1.41
C ASP A 26 -0.36 -9.98 -1.26
N PHE A 27 0.10 -8.72 -1.28
CA PHE A 27 -0.79 -7.54 -1.30
C PHE A 27 -1.68 -7.55 -2.55
N LYS A 28 -1.09 -7.79 -3.73
CA LYS A 28 -1.84 -7.90 -4.98
C LYS A 28 -2.85 -9.05 -4.93
N TYR A 29 -2.45 -10.21 -4.42
CA TYR A 29 -3.37 -11.33 -4.23
C TYR A 29 -4.51 -11.01 -3.27
N LEU A 30 -4.21 -10.33 -2.15
CA LEU A 30 -5.19 -9.97 -1.13
C LEU A 30 -6.29 -9.03 -1.68
N PHE A 31 -5.94 -8.15 -2.60
CA PHE A 31 -6.84 -7.13 -3.14
C PHE A 31 -7.27 -7.35 -4.61
N ASP A 32 -7.02 -8.55 -5.15
CA ASP A 32 -7.36 -8.97 -6.51
C ASP A 32 -6.81 -8.00 -7.58
N ILE A 33 -5.53 -7.65 -7.45
CA ILE A 33 -4.81 -6.79 -8.39
C ILE A 33 -4.07 -7.69 -9.39
N GLU A 34 -4.51 -7.68 -10.64
CA GLU A 34 -3.87 -8.46 -11.72
C GLU A 34 -2.69 -7.72 -12.36
N GLU A 35 -2.68 -6.38 -12.29
CA GLU A 35 -1.68 -5.53 -12.93
C GLU A 35 -0.43 -5.33 -12.06
N GLU A 36 0.67 -4.90 -12.69
CA GLU A 36 1.86 -4.47 -11.98
C GLU A 36 1.59 -3.16 -11.24
N MET A 37 2.16 -3.04 -10.04
CA MET A 37 2.16 -1.78 -9.32
C MET A 37 3.14 -0.79 -10.00
N PRO A 38 2.94 0.53 -9.87
CA PRO A 38 3.78 1.51 -10.54
C PRO A 38 5.28 1.34 -10.22
N ASN A 39 6.10 1.29 -11.27
CA ASN A 39 7.56 1.10 -11.18
C ASN A 39 8.00 -0.23 -10.54
N GLU A 40 7.12 -1.23 -10.40
CA GLU A 40 7.45 -2.51 -9.76
C GLU A 40 8.69 -3.18 -10.35
N VAL A 41 8.80 -3.19 -11.67
CA VAL A 41 9.94 -3.78 -12.38
C VAL A 41 11.15 -2.86 -12.40
N GLU A 42 10.95 -1.55 -12.57
CA GLU A 42 12.03 -0.56 -12.71
C GLU A 42 12.79 -0.35 -11.40
N ASP A 43 12.05 -0.20 -10.29
CA ASP A 43 12.60 0.03 -8.96
C ASP A 43 12.83 -1.28 -8.18
N GLY A 44 12.23 -2.39 -8.63
CA GLY A 44 12.51 -3.73 -8.11
C GLY A 44 12.13 -3.93 -6.64
N TYR A 45 11.12 -3.21 -6.15
CA TYR A 45 10.62 -3.42 -4.79
C TYR A 45 9.85 -4.74 -4.69
N THR A 46 9.89 -5.35 -3.51
CA THR A 46 9.20 -6.64 -3.26
C THR A 46 8.26 -6.61 -2.07
N THR A 47 8.23 -5.49 -1.32
CA THR A 47 7.35 -5.31 -0.16
C THR A 47 6.52 -4.04 -0.32
N ILE A 48 5.44 -3.95 0.45
CA ILE A 48 4.58 -2.76 0.46
C ILE A 48 5.35 -1.50 0.93
N ALA A 49 6.28 -1.62 1.88
CA ALA A 49 7.13 -0.50 2.28
C ALA A 49 8.08 -0.08 1.15
N GLY A 50 8.63 -1.05 0.40
CA GLY A 50 9.47 -0.76 -0.76
C GLY A 50 8.71 -0.03 -1.86
N PHE A 51 7.47 -0.43 -2.13
CA PHE A 51 6.57 0.27 -3.03
C PHE A 51 6.36 1.73 -2.59
N ILE A 52 6.01 1.96 -1.32
CA ILE A 52 5.77 3.33 -0.82
C ILE A 52 7.03 4.19 -0.89
N LEU A 53 8.21 3.63 -0.59
CA LEU A 53 9.48 4.36 -0.70
C LEU A 53 9.82 4.72 -2.16
N SER A 54 9.59 3.79 -3.10
CA SER A 54 9.72 4.04 -4.54
C SER A 54 8.78 5.18 -4.98
N HIS A 55 7.50 5.10 -4.60
CA HIS A 55 6.50 6.11 -4.93
C HIS A 55 6.81 7.48 -4.29
N ALA A 56 7.27 7.51 -3.03
CA ALA A 56 7.56 8.75 -2.31
C ALA A 56 8.86 9.42 -2.78
N GLY A 57 9.85 8.65 -3.25
CA GLY A 57 11.18 9.15 -3.62
C GLY A 57 12.00 9.71 -2.44
N LYS A 58 11.52 9.51 -1.20
CA LYS A 58 12.14 9.95 0.07
C LYS A 58 11.71 9.01 1.20
N ILE A 59 12.36 9.13 2.35
CA ILE A 59 11.85 8.54 3.60
C ILE A 59 10.62 9.35 4.03
N PRO A 60 9.43 8.72 4.16
CA PRO A 60 8.22 9.42 4.56
C PRO A 60 8.17 9.67 6.07
N ASP A 61 7.31 10.60 6.47
CA ASP A 61 7.00 10.85 7.88
C ASP A 61 5.78 10.02 8.33
N THR A 62 5.69 9.71 9.62
CA THR A 62 4.46 9.15 10.22
C THR A 62 3.28 10.10 10.00
N GLY A 63 2.16 9.54 9.55
CA GLY A 63 0.94 10.27 9.19
C GLY A 63 0.92 10.79 7.74
N GLU A 64 2.00 10.60 6.97
CA GLU A 64 2.00 10.90 5.54
C GLU A 64 1.09 9.93 4.78
N ILE A 65 0.39 10.44 3.77
CA ILE A 65 -0.64 9.72 3.00
C ILE A 65 -0.27 9.70 1.53
N PHE A 66 -0.33 8.51 0.93
CA PHE A 66 -0.12 8.27 -0.49
C PHE A 66 -1.36 7.64 -1.12
N GLN A 67 -1.61 7.94 -2.38
CA GLN A 67 -2.74 7.39 -3.13
C GLN A 67 -2.22 6.68 -4.37
N GLU A 68 -2.70 5.47 -4.60
CA GLU A 68 -2.44 4.71 -5.82
C GLU A 68 -3.69 3.95 -6.22
N GLY A 69 -4.24 4.28 -7.40
CA GLY A 69 -5.55 3.78 -7.81
C GLY A 69 -6.62 3.97 -6.73
N LYS A 70 -7.35 2.90 -6.43
CA LYS A 70 -8.37 2.85 -5.37
C LYS A 70 -7.82 2.80 -3.95
N PHE A 71 -6.50 2.77 -3.77
CA PHE A 71 -5.88 2.60 -2.45
C PHE A 71 -5.37 3.92 -1.87
N THR A 72 -5.62 4.09 -0.58
CA THR A 72 -4.97 5.13 0.24
C THR A 72 -4.09 4.45 1.28
N PHE A 73 -2.81 4.80 1.29
CA PHE A 73 -1.80 4.30 2.21
C PHE A 73 -1.43 5.40 3.20
N GLU A 74 -1.57 5.16 4.49
CA GLU A 74 -1.17 6.07 5.56
C GLU A 74 -0.05 5.42 6.39
N ILE A 75 1.07 6.12 6.55
CA ILE A 75 2.19 5.66 7.37
C ILE A 75 1.80 5.74 8.84
N VAL A 76 1.67 4.60 9.50
CA VAL A 76 1.26 4.54 10.92
C VAL A 76 2.46 4.53 11.83
N ASP A 77 3.51 3.83 11.46
CA ASP A 77 4.72 3.70 12.28
C ASP A 77 5.97 3.57 11.42
N MET A 78 7.03 4.23 11.88
CA MET A 78 8.36 4.22 11.27
C MET A 78 9.35 3.71 12.31
N ASP A 79 10.18 2.74 11.96
CA ASP A 79 11.35 2.36 12.75
C ASP A 79 12.63 2.81 12.05
N ALA A 80 13.30 3.81 12.62
CA ALA A 80 14.43 4.51 12.01
C ALA A 80 14.14 5.01 10.58
N ASN A 81 14.51 4.24 9.56
CA ASN A 81 14.27 4.52 8.15
C ASN A 81 13.41 3.45 7.45
N HIS A 82 12.80 2.55 8.21
CA HIS A 82 11.90 1.51 7.74
C HIS A 82 10.46 1.88 8.08
N ILE A 83 9.55 1.64 7.13
CA ILE A 83 8.12 1.75 7.39
C ILE A 83 7.70 0.44 8.06
N ASP A 84 7.29 0.47 9.33
CA ASP A 84 6.89 -0.74 10.06
C ASP A 84 5.40 -1.05 9.85
N LYS A 85 4.55 -0.03 9.90
CA LYS A 85 3.09 -0.20 9.80
C LYS A 85 2.44 0.77 8.85
N ILE A 86 1.55 0.23 8.03
CA ILE A 86 0.80 0.98 7.03
C ILE A 86 -0.68 0.71 7.23
N LEU A 87 -1.48 1.77 7.24
CA LEU A 87 -2.92 1.67 7.16
C LEU A 87 -3.34 1.82 5.70
N VAL A 88 -4.03 0.81 5.18
CA VAL A 88 -4.55 0.81 3.81
C VAL A 88 -6.06 0.93 3.84
N LYS A 89 -6.60 1.86 3.06
CA LYS A 89 -8.04 2.03 2.81
C LYS A 89 -8.33 1.86 1.33
N ILE A 90 -9.49 1.31 1.03
CA ILE A 90 -9.97 1.11 -0.33
C ILE A 90 -11.13 2.07 -0.57
N ASP A 91 -11.06 2.83 -1.66
CA ASP A 91 -12.20 3.58 -2.17
C ASP A 91 -13.01 2.69 -3.11
N GLU A 92 -14.14 2.15 -2.61
CA GLU A 92 -15.01 1.25 -3.37
C GLU A 92 -15.73 1.95 -4.55
N ASP A 93 -15.73 3.29 -4.59
CA ASP A 93 -16.36 4.07 -5.65
C ASP A 93 -15.36 4.57 -6.71
N TYR A 94 -14.08 4.21 -6.58
CA TYR A 94 -13.00 4.64 -7.47
C TYR A 94 -13.31 4.39 -8.96
N ASP A 95 -13.67 3.16 -9.33
CA ASP A 95 -13.94 2.78 -10.73
C ASP A 95 -15.19 3.47 -11.31
N LYS A 96 -16.20 3.75 -10.47
CA LYS A 96 -17.43 4.42 -10.91
C LYS A 96 -17.14 5.88 -11.28
N SER A 97 -16.35 6.55 -10.45
CA SER A 97 -15.99 7.96 -10.67
C SER A 97 -15.09 8.19 -11.89
N ASN A 98 -14.27 7.19 -12.25
CA ASN A 98 -13.37 7.31 -13.39
C ASN A 98 -14.06 6.99 -14.73
N SER A 99 -15.15 6.21 -14.71
CA SER A 99 -15.96 5.89 -15.90
C SER A 99 -16.82 7.05 -16.42
N GLU A 100 -17.13 8.06 -15.59
CA GLU A 100 -17.93 9.23 -15.99
C GLU A 100 -17.11 10.34 -16.68
N ASN A 101 -15.78 10.25 -16.69
CA ASN A 101 -14.90 11.29 -17.24
C ASN A 101 -14.35 10.98 -18.65
N GLU A 102 -14.70 9.84 -19.26
CA GLU A 102 -14.23 9.44 -20.60
C GLU A 102 -15.27 9.68 -21.73
N GLU A 103 -16.43 10.29 -21.44
CA GLU A 103 -17.50 10.55 -22.43
C GLU A 103 -17.56 11.99 -23.00
N ASP A 104 -16.55 12.85 -22.82
CA ASP A 104 -16.49 14.21 -23.43
C ASP A 104 -15.43 14.36 -24.55
#